data_AF-A0A5Y2ZWK2-F1
#
_entry.id   AF-A0A5Y2ZWK2-F1
#
_cell.length_a   1.000
_cell.length_b   1.000
_cell.length_c   1.000
_cell.angle_alpha   90.00
_cell.angle_beta   90.00
_cell.angle_gamma   90.00
#
_symmetry.space_group_name_H-M   'P 1'
#
loop_
_entity.id
_entity.type
_entity.pdbx_description
1 polymer ?
#
loop_
_entity_poly.entity_id
_entity_poly.type
_entity_poly.pdbx_seq_one_letter_code
_entity_poly.pdbx_strand_id
1 'polypeptide(L)'
;MSSVTMKGRINAIDKQISDAGEVISKRERSVRRAERNLEIAEDHLAELENQRDELIIASWGDTPNWQGIFGMSEDASSAMRAYREKWISTIPCMRLTSYGNIYTGQSVYGIGFTTKSETELEQTIRMVEFILPYLLADERKEKALMIYNYPAVDCCQSFVFNIE
;
A
#
# COMPACT_ATOMS: atom_id res chain seq x y z
N MET A 1 -17.81 -44.37 -50.27
CA MET A 1 -16.52 -43.93 -49.69
C MET A 1 -16.18 -44.87 -48.55
N SER A 2 -15.04 -45.58 -48.61
CA SER A 2 -14.77 -46.73 -47.72
C SER A 2 -14.56 -46.32 -46.26
N SER A 3 -15.03 -47.11 -45.30
CA SER A 3 -14.84 -46.86 -43.86
C SER A 3 -13.35 -46.88 -43.44
N VAL A 4 -12.49 -47.54 -44.22
CA VAL A 4 -11.04 -47.60 -44.06
C VAL A 4 -10.40 -46.22 -44.22
N THR A 5 -10.88 -45.41 -45.17
CA THR A 5 -10.41 -44.03 -45.38
C THR A 5 -10.82 -43.07 -44.25
N MET A 6 -11.95 -43.31 -43.58
CA MET A 6 -12.35 -42.49 -42.41
C MET A 6 -11.53 -42.84 -41.17
N LYS A 7 -11.29 -44.13 -40.91
CA LYS A 7 -10.48 -44.57 -39.76
C LYS A 7 -9.04 -44.02 -39.81
N GLY A 8 -8.44 -43.98 -41.01
CA GLY A 8 -7.12 -43.35 -41.20
C GLY A 8 -7.11 -41.85 -40.91
N ARG A 9 -8.17 -41.12 -41.28
CA ARG A 9 -8.32 -39.69 -40.98
C ARG A 9 -8.54 -39.43 -39.50
N ILE A 10 -9.32 -40.26 -38.82
CA ILE A 10 -9.53 -40.18 -37.36
C ILE A 10 -8.19 -40.37 -36.63
N ASN A 11 -7.42 -41.42 -36.95
CA ASN A 11 -6.11 -41.65 -36.33
C ASN A 11 -5.12 -40.49 -36.57
N ALA A 12 -5.17 -39.85 -37.74
CA ALA A 12 -4.33 -38.69 -38.03
C ALA A 12 -4.72 -37.47 -37.18
N ILE A 13 -6.02 -37.24 -36.98
CA ILE A 13 -6.54 -36.19 -36.10
C ILE A 13 -6.20 -36.50 -34.64
N ASP A 14 -6.37 -37.74 -34.18
CA ASP A 14 -6.02 -38.14 -32.81
C ASP A 14 -4.54 -37.88 -32.51
N LYS A 15 -3.67 -38.17 -33.48
CA LYS A 15 -2.25 -37.83 -33.36
C LYS A 15 -2.03 -36.31 -33.27
N GLN A 16 -2.67 -35.52 -34.13
CA GLN A 16 -2.56 -34.06 -34.06
C GLN A 16 -3.09 -33.49 -32.74
N ILE A 17 -4.16 -34.06 -32.18
CA ILE A 17 -4.69 -33.69 -30.85
C ILE A 17 -3.66 -34.04 -29.77
N SER A 18 -3.07 -35.23 -29.82
CA SER A 18 -2.03 -35.64 -28.87
C SER A 18 -0.82 -34.72 -28.94
N ASP A 19 -0.32 -34.44 -30.14
CA ASP A 19 0.84 -33.57 -30.37
C ASP A 19 0.54 -32.13 -29.87
N ALA A 20 -0.66 -31.61 -30.16
CA ALA A 20 -1.10 -30.30 -29.67
C ALA A 20 -1.23 -30.27 -28.14
N GLY A 21 -1.77 -31.33 -27.53
CA GLY A 21 -1.87 -31.47 -26.07
C GLY A 21 -0.50 -31.50 -25.38
N GLU A 22 0.50 -32.14 -26.00
CA GLU A 22 1.87 -32.13 -25.49
C GLU A 22 2.49 -30.73 -25.56
N VAL A 23 2.25 -30.00 -26.66
CA VAL A 23 2.71 -28.60 -26.79
C VAL A 23 2.07 -27.73 -25.72
N ILE A 24 0.76 -27.80 -25.51
CA ILE A 24 0.05 -27.06 -24.45
C ILE A 24 0.68 -27.38 -23.09
N SER A 25 0.84 -28.66 -22.76
CA SER A 25 1.43 -29.10 -21.49
C SER A 25 2.87 -28.60 -21.29
N LYS A 26 3.66 -28.47 -22.36
CA LYS A 26 5.00 -27.86 -22.30
C LYS A 26 4.91 -26.35 -22.02
N ARG A 27 4.01 -25.64 -22.70
CA ARG A 27 3.84 -24.19 -22.52
C ARG A 27 3.32 -23.84 -21.14
N GLU A 28 2.34 -24.56 -20.62
CA GLU A 28 1.87 -24.36 -19.25
C GLU A 28 2.98 -24.52 -18.21
N ARG A 29 3.86 -25.52 -18.38
CA ARG A 29 5.02 -25.70 -17.49
C ARG A 29 6.00 -24.52 -17.59
N SER A 30 6.21 -23.98 -18.79
CA SER A 30 7.03 -22.79 -18.97
C SER A 30 6.40 -21.57 -18.29
N VAL A 31 5.08 -21.37 -18.42
CA VAL A 31 4.34 -20.28 -17.77
C VAL A 31 4.46 -20.39 -16.25
N ARG A 32 4.15 -21.55 -15.68
CA ARG A 32 4.28 -21.79 -14.23
C ARG A 32 5.70 -21.54 -13.70
N ARG A 33 6.73 -21.86 -14.49
CA ARG A 33 8.11 -21.55 -14.13
C ARG A 33 8.39 -20.05 -14.20
N ALA A 34 7.88 -19.36 -15.22
CA ALA A 34 8.04 -17.91 -15.36
C ALA A 34 7.35 -17.15 -14.22
N GLU A 35 6.11 -17.54 -13.88
CA GLU A 35 5.36 -16.97 -12.74
C GLU A 35 6.13 -17.14 -11.43
N ARG A 36 6.64 -18.34 -11.15
CA ARG A 36 7.47 -18.58 -9.95
C ARG A 36 8.76 -17.75 -9.94
N ASN A 37 9.41 -17.60 -11.10
CA ASN A 37 10.62 -16.80 -11.19
C ASN A 37 10.32 -15.31 -10.98
N LEU A 38 9.15 -14.84 -11.41
CA LEU A 38 8.69 -13.48 -11.15
C LEU A 38 8.46 -13.26 -9.66
N GLU A 39 7.73 -14.16 -8.99
CA GLU A 39 7.50 -14.10 -7.53
C GLU A 39 8.83 -14.01 -6.75
N ILE A 40 9.81 -14.85 -7.09
CA ILE A 40 11.14 -14.82 -6.46
C ILE A 40 11.85 -13.46 -6.71
N ALA A 41 11.68 -12.88 -7.89
CA ALA A 41 12.29 -11.59 -8.22
C ALA A 41 11.60 -10.44 -7.49
N GLU A 42 10.28 -10.49 -7.34
CA GLU A 42 9.48 -9.52 -6.58
C GLU A 42 9.83 -9.57 -5.09
N ASP A 43 9.92 -10.78 -4.50
CA ASP A 43 10.36 -10.96 -3.11
C ASP A 43 11.78 -10.42 -2.88
N HIS A 44 12.69 -10.69 -3.82
CA HIS A 44 14.06 -10.18 -3.72
C HIS A 44 14.13 -8.65 -3.83
N LEU A 45 13.32 -8.05 -4.70
CA LEU A 45 13.20 -6.60 -4.80
C LEU A 45 12.66 -6.01 -3.49
N ALA A 46 11.59 -6.57 -2.93
CA ALA A 46 11.01 -6.11 -1.67
C ALA A 46 12.01 -6.18 -0.50
N GLU A 47 12.84 -7.23 -0.44
CA GLU A 47 13.92 -7.36 0.54
C GLU A 47 14.98 -6.25 0.37
N LEU A 48 15.42 -5.99 -0.86
CA LEU A 48 16.39 -4.91 -1.13
C LEU A 48 15.82 -3.52 -0.81
N GLU A 49 14.55 -3.28 -1.12
CA GLU A 49 13.86 -2.05 -0.77
C GLU A 49 13.75 -1.89 0.76
N ASN A 50 13.44 -2.96 1.48
CA ASN A 50 13.43 -2.95 2.94
C ASN A 50 14.82 -2.66 3.53
N GLN A 51 15.88 -3.28 3.02
CA GLN A 51 17.26 -3.02 3.45
C GLN A 51 17.70 -1.57 3.18
N ARG A 52 17.37 -1.04 1.99
CA ARG A 52 17.61 0.38 1.67
C ARG A 52 16.92 1.29 2.68
N ASP A 53 15.67 0.99 2.98
CA ASP A 53 14.82 1.74 3.87
C ASP A 53 15.34 1.69 5.34
N GLU A 54 15.83 0.54 5.80
CA GLU A 54 16.53 0.42 7.10
C GLU A 54 17.76 1.33 7.18
N LEU A 55 18.57 1.40 6.12
CA LEU A 55 19.74 2.28 6.06
C LEU A 55 19.33 3.76 6.06
N ILE A 56 18.26 4.11 5.34
CA ILE A 56 17.69 5.47 5.36
C ILE A 56 17.23 5.83 6.77
N ILE A 57 16.49 4.94 7.45
CA ILE A 57 16.07 5.16 8.84
C ILE A 57 17.28 5.37 9.75
N ALA A 58 18.29 4.51 9.65
CA ALA A 58 19.50 4.63 10.46
C ALA A 58 20.21 5.98 10.24
N SER A 59 20.15 6.53 9.02
CA SER A 59 20.73 7.83 8.69
C SER A 59 20.04 9.03 9.34
N TRP A 60 18.78 8.86 9.80
CA TRP A 60 18.02 9.91 10.47
C TRP A 60 18.36 10.06 11.96
N GLY A 61 19.07 9.09 12.54
CA GLY A 61 19.46 9.09 13.95
C GLY A 61 18.30 8.81 14.91
N ASP A 62 18.43 9.30 16.15
CA ASP A 62 17.53 8.94 17.26
C ASP A 62 16.27 9.81 17.35
N THR A 63 16.17 10.85 16.52
CA THR A 63 15.01 11.76 16.48
C THR A 63 14.07 11.41 15.34
N PRO A 64 12.75 11.62 15.50
CA PRO A 64 11.79 11.35 14.44
C PRO A 64 12.04 12.25 13.23
N ASN A 65 12.09 11.64 12.05
CA ASN A 65 12.02 12.35 10.79
C ASN A 65 10.54 12.48 10.37
N TRP A 66 9.90 13.58 10.78
CA TRP A 66 8.48 13.80 10.52
C TRP A 66 8.14 13.89 9.03
N GLN A 67 9.01 14.50 8.22
CA GLN A 67 8.82 14.53 6.77
C GLN A 67 8.80 13.11 6.19
N GLY A 68 9.73 12.27 6.64
CA GLY A 68 9.79 10.86 6.26
C GLY A 68 8.56 10.10 6.70
N ILE A 69 8.14 10.25 7.97
CA ILE A 69 6.97 9.59 8.59
C ILE A 69 5.67 9.95 7.88
N PHE A 70 5.38 11.24 7.75
CA PHE A 70 4.12 11.69 7.18
C PHE A 70 4.09 11.53 5.67
N GLY A 71 5.23 11.65 4.98
CA GLY A 71 5.34 11.50 3.53
C GLY A 71 5.30 10.04 3.02
N MET A 72 5.24 9.03 3.90
CA MET A 72 5.23 7.64 3.46
C MET A 72 3.97 7.29 2.66
N SER A 73 4.17 6.52 1.60
CA SER A 73 3.08 5.89 0.86
C SER A 73 2.50 4.69 1.61
N GLU A 74 1.34 4.20 1.17
CA GLU A 74 0.78 2.94 1.67
C GLU A 74 1.68 1.73 1.35
N ASP A 75 2.37 1.76 0.22
CA ASP A 75 3.27 0.71 -0.26
C ASP A 75 4.65 0.72 0.39
N ALA A 76 4.85 1.54 1.43
CA ALA A 76 6.14 1.64 2.12
C ALA A 76 6.63 0.29 2.66
N SER A 77 7.95 0.07 2.71
CA SER A 77 8.52 -1.18 3.21
C SER A 77 8.15 -1.48 4.67
N SER A 78 8.34 -2.73 5.10
CA SER A 78 8.05 -3.14 6.47
C SER A 78 8.81 -2.32 7.52
N ALA A 79 10.08 -2.00 7.24
CA ALA A 79 10.93 -1.16 8.09
C ALA A 79 10.36 0.26 8.22
N MET A 80 9.95 0.87 7.11
CA MET A 80 9.39 2.21 7.08
C MET A 80 8.06 2.29 7.84
N ARG A 81 7.18 1.29 7.63
CA ARG A 81 5.91 1.17 8.39
C ARG A 81 6.15 1.04 9.89
N ALA A 82 7.09 0.18 10.32
CA ALA A 82 7.44 -0.01 11.72
C ALA A 82 8.03 1.28 12.34
N TYR A 83 8.89 1.98 11.61
CA TYR A 83 9.46 3.25 12.04
C TYR A 83 8.37 4.33 12.23
N ARG A 84 7.45 4.43 11.27
CA ARG A 84 6.28 5.32 11.37
C ARG A 84 5.44 4.99 12.59
N GLU A 85 5.03 3.73 12.75
CA GLU A 85 4.20 3.31 13.88
C GLU A 85 4.84 3.60 15.23
N LYS A 86 6.15 3.31 15.38
CA LYS A 86 6.92 3.66 16.58
C LYS A 86 6.73 5.12 16.95
N TRP A 87 6.95 6.05 16.02
CA TRP A 87 6.91 7.49 16.32
C TRP A 87 5.48 8.05 16.43
N ILE A 88 4.56 7.62 15.56
CA ILE A 88 3.15 8.01 15.63
C ILE A 88 2.56 7.65 16.99
N SER A 89 2.91 6.48 17.55
CA SER A 89 2.42 6.04 18.87
C SER A 89 2.86 6.95 20.03
N THR A 90 3.92 7.75 19.84
CA THR A 90 4.40 8.70 20.86
C THR A 90 3.58 9.98 20.90
N ILE A 91 2.78 10.26 19.88
CA ILE A 91 1.96 11.47 19.79
C ILE A 91 0.58 11.17 20.39
N PRO A 92 0.22 11.81 21.51
CA PRO A 92 -1.09 11.63 22.12
C PRO A 92 -2.21 11.90 21.13
N CYS A 93 -3.27 11.09 21.17
CA CYS A 93 -4.47 11.22 20.31
C CYS A 93 -4.26 11.01 18.80
N MET A 94 -3.02 10.83 18.31
CA MET A 94 -2.79 10.54 16.89
C MET A 94 -2.92 9.05 16.60
N ARG A 95 -3.52 8.72 15.46
CA ARG A 95 -3.67 7.36 14.96
C ARG A 95 -3.40 7.34 13.45
N LEU A 96 -2.77 6.26 13.00
CA LEU A 96 -2.79 5.90 11.58
C LEU A 96 -4.20 5.42 11.23
N THR A 97 -4.75 5.95 10.15
CA THR A 97 -5.96 5.37 9.57
C THR A 97 -5.54 4.23 8.65
N SER A 98 -6.46 3.29 8.37
CA SER A 98 -6.26 2.24 7.38
C SER A 98 -6.44 2.73 5.93
N TYR A 99 -6.45 4.06 5.71
CA TYR A 99 -6.78 4.67 4.43
C TYR A 99 -5.58 5.45 3.88
N GLY A 100 -5.31 5.25 2.61
CA GLY A 100 -4.45 6.10 1.79
C GLY A 100 -5.27 7.16 1.09
N ASN A 101 -4.69 8.33 0.93
CA ASN A 101 -5.22 9.31 0.01
C ASN A 101 -4.91 8.81 -1.41
N ILE A 102 -5.96 8.45 -2.15
CA ILE A 102 -5.85 7.90 -3.51
C ILE A 102 -5.21 8.88 -4.52
N TYR A 103 -5.23 10.18 -4.23
CA TYR A 103 -4.70 11.22 -5.11
C TYR A 103 -3.22 11.50 -4.83
N THR A 104 -2.77 11.41 -3.58
CA THR A 104 -1.39 11.70 -3.20
C THR A 104 -0.55 10.46 -2.90
N GLY A 105 -1.19 9.29 -2.74
CA GLY A 105 -0.56 8.06 -2.27
C GLY A 105 -0.15 8.09 -0.79
N GLN A 106 -0.32 9.23 -0.11
CA GLN A 106 0.05 9.43 1.29
C GLN A 106 -0.96 8.75 2.22
N SER A 107 -0.50 8.12 3.30
CA SER A 107 -1.42 7.63 4.35
C SER A 107 -2.20 8.78 4.98
N VAL A 108 -3.50 8.57 5.24
CA VAL A 108 -4.35 9.53 5.94
C VAL A 108 -4.15 9.37 7.44
N TYR A 109 -3.95 10.49 8.14
CA TYR A 109 -3.77 10.53 9.59
C TYR A 109 -5.05 10.93 10.29
N GLY A 110 -5.26 10.36 11.46
CA GLY A 110 -6.43 10.56 12.30
C GLY A 110 -6.08 11.20 13.63
N ILE A 111 -6.84 12.20 14.04
CA ILE A 111 -6.81 12.77 15.38
C ILE A 111 -8.10 12.39 16.09
N GLY A 112 -7.98 11.55 17.12
CA GLY A 112 -9.11 11.09 17.92
C GLY A 112 -9.26 11.89 19.21
N PHE A 113 -10.45 12.37 19.52
CA PHE A 113 -10.78 13.01 20.80
C PHE A 113 -11.90 12.26 21.51
N THR A 114 -11.94 12.29 22.84
CA THR A 114 -12.82 11.47 23.70
C THR A 114 -13.77 12.30 24.56
N THR A 115 -13.50 13.59 24.70
CA THR A 115 -14.21 14.54 25.55
C THR A 115 -14.54 15.81 24.78
N LYS A 116 -15.22 16.74 25.46
CA LYS A 116 -15.44 18.12 24.99
C LYS A 116 -14.67 19.13 25.84
N SER A 117 -13.60 18.68 26.51
CA SER A 117 -12.81 19.54 27.38
C SER A 117 -12.01 20.54 26.57
N GLU A 118 -11.83 21.74 27.12
CA GLU A 118 -11.02 22.80 26.49
C GLU A 118 -9.57 22.32 26.29
N THR A 119 -9.02 21.57 27.25
CA THR A 119 -7.69 20.96 27.17
C THR A 119 -7.51 20.05 25.96
N GLU A 120 -8.49 19.18 25.67
CA GLU A 120 -8.42 18.26 24.54
C GLU A 120 -8.65 18.99 23.21
N LEU A 121 -9.48 20.03 23.19
CA LEU A 121 -9.64 20.91 22.03
C LEU A 121 -8.31 21.60 21.68
N GLU A 122 -7.65 22.22 22.65
CA GLU A 122 -6.35 22.86 22.45
C GLU A 122 -5.29 21.86 21.96
N GLN A 123 -5.29 20.65 22.51
CA GLN A 123 -4.38 19.60 22.07
C GLN A 123 -4.66 19.21 20.61
N THR A 124 -5.93 19.07 20.24
CA THR A 124 -6.34 18.77 18.86
C THR A 124 -5.86 19.86 17.90
N ILE A 125 -6.03 21.13 18.25
CA ILE A 125 -5.54 22.27 17.44
C ILE A 125 -4.03 22.19 17.25
N ARG A 126 -3.25 22.03 18.33
CA ARG A 126 -1.79 21.89 18.27
C ARG A 126 -1.35 20.74 17.36
N MET A 127 -2.08 19.64 17.36
CA MET A 127 -1.78 18.50 16.50
C MET A 127 -2.10 18.77 15.03
N VAL A 128 -3.22 19.43 14.73
CA VAL A 128 -3.54 19.86 13.35
C VAL A 128 -2.43 20.76 12.83
N GLU A 129 -2.03 21.78 13.60
CA GLU A 129 -0.95 22.70 13.25
C GLU A 129 0.38 21.97 13.03
N PHE A 130 0.67 20.95 13.84
CA PHE A 130 1.87 20.14 13.71
C PHE A 130 1.89 19.28 12.43
N ILE A 131 0.76 18.64 12.08
CA ILE A 131 0.71 17.68 10.96
C ILE A 131 0.56 18.39 9.61
N LEU A 132 -0.18 19.50 9.57
CA LEU A 132 -0.56 20.18 8.33
C LEU A 132 0.61 20.49 7.38
N PRO A 133 1.82 20.91 7.84
CA PRO A 133 2.97 21.14 6.97
C PRO A 133 3.43 19.89 6.19
N TYR A 134 3.22 18.70 6.74
CA TYR A 134 3.70 17.44 6.17
C TYR A 134 2.68 16.75 5.26
N LEU A 135 1.42 17.19 5.25
CA LEU A 135 0.40 16.65 4.36
C LEU A 135 0.61 17.16 2.93
N LEU A 136 0.58 16.23 1.99
CA LEU A 136 0.61 16.54 0.57
C LEU A 136 -0.75 17.07 0.14
N ALA A 137 -0.74 18.07 -0.74
CA ALA A 137 -1.95 18.50 -1.42
C ALA A 137 -2.15 17.70 -2.70
N ASP A 138 -3.40 17.40 -3.02
CA ASP A 138 -3.77 16.75 -4.27
C ASP A 138 -3.77 17.72 -5.46
N GLU A 139 -4.20 17.23 -6.63
CA GLU A 139 -4.35 18.03 -7.86
C GLU A 139 -5.34 19.19 -7.73
N ARG A 140 -6.25 19.14 -6.75
CA ARG A 140 -7.21 20.19 -6.41
C ARG A 140 -6.66 21.17 -5.37
N LYS A 141 -5.40 20.98 -4.96
CA LYS A 141 -4.75 21.72 -3.89
C LYS A 141 -5.36 21.49 -2.51
N GLU A 142 -5.93 20.30 -2.29
CA GLU A 142 -6.59 19.92 -1.05
C GLU A 142 -5.71 18.99 -0.22
N LYS A 143 -5.61 19.25 1.09
CA LYS A 143 -4.97 18.34 2.07
C LYS A 143 -6.04 17.54 2.81
N ALA A 144 -5.76 16.27 3.08
CA ALA A 144 -6.69 15.38 3.78
C ALA A 144 -6.19 15.04 5.19
N LEU A 145 -7.04 15.30 6.21
CA LEU A 145 -6.84 14.91 7.60
C LEU A 145 -8.17 14.45 8.17
N MET A 146 -8.17 13.38 8.97
CA MET A 146 -9.36 12.92 9.68
C MET A 146 -9.33 13.39 11.13
N ILE A 147 -10.44 13.95 11.60
CA ILE A 147 -10.66 14.28 13.02
C ILE A 147 -11.98 13.62 13.42
N TYR A 148 -11.98 12.85 14.51
CA TYR A 148 -13.15 12.06 14.91
C TYR A 148 -13.26 11.85 16.42
N ASN A 149 -14.48 11.55 16.87
CA ASN A 149 -14.76 11.20 18.26
C ASN A 149 -14.48 9.72 18.51
N TYR A 150 -13.56 9.42 19.41
CA TYR A 150 -13.22 8.07 19.87
C TYR A 150 -13.91 7.80 21.22
N PRO A 151 -14.57 6.65 21.45
CA PRO A 151 -14.54 5.41 20.68
C PRO A 151 -15.71 5.24 19.70
N ALA A 152 -16.55 6.27 19.50
CA ALA A 152 -17.73 6.15 18.66
C ALA A 152 -17.39 5.77 17.21
N VAL A 153 -16.17 6.11 16.73
CA VAL A 153 -15.75 5.97 15.32
C VAL A 153 -16.77 6.65 14.38
N ASP A 154 -17.52 7.61 14.92
CA ASP A 154 -18.42 8.43 14.14
C ASP A 154 -17.55 9.34 13.28
N CYS A 155 -17.47 8.96 12.00
CA CYS A 155 -16.67 9.62 11.00
C CYS A 155 -17.27 11.00 10.64
N CYS A 156 -16.44 11.79 9.97
CA CYS A 156 -16.81 12.80 8.96
C CYS A 156 -16.67 14.25 9.37
N GLN A 157 -15.43 14.70 9.59
CA GLN A 157 -15.00 15.99 9.03
C GLN A 157 -13.66 15.80 8.32
N SER A 158 -13.70 15.70 6.98
CA SER A 158 -12.53 15.96 6.13
C SER A 158 -12.39 17.47 6.03
N PHE A 159 -11.38 18.04 6.66
CA PHE A 159 -11.08 19.45 6.46
C PHE A 159 -10.37 19.60 5.13
N VAL A 160 -11.08 20.14 4.14
CA VAL A 160 -10.50 20.52 2.85
C VAL A 160 -9.80 21.85 3.05
N PHE A 161 -8.47 21.83 3.12
CA PHE A 161 -7.67 23.05 3.16
C PHE A 161 -7.27 23.43 1.73
N ASN A 162 -7.89 24.50 1.21
CA ASN A 162 -7.48 25.13 -0.03
C ASN A 162 -6.17 25.90 0.23
N ILE A 163 -5.07 25.44 -0.35
CA ILE A 163 -3.85 26.25 -0.46
C ILE A 163 -3.90 26.96 -1.83
N GLU A 164 -3.95 28.29 -1.82
CA GLU A 164 -4.21 29.16 -2.99
C GLU A 164 -3.44 28.81 -4.28
#